data_AF-A0A7S1ASH0-F1
#
_entry.id   AF-A0A7S1ASH0-F1
#
_cell.length_a   1.000
_cell.length_b   1.000
_cell.length_c   1.000
_cell.angle_alpha   90.00
_cell.angle_beta   90.00
_cell.angle_gamma   90.00
#
_symmetry.space_group_name_H-M   'P 1'
#
loop_
_entity.id
_entity.type
_entity.pdbx_description
1 polymer ?
#
loop_
_entity_poly.entity_id
_entity_poly.type
_entity_poly.pdbx_seq_one_letter_code
_entity_poly.pdbx_strand_id
1 'polypeptide(L)'
;EVDARVVQPRVVSLLPSATEMLCAIGGEHLMVGRSHEDDFPSTIVDRPVLTASNMPSGMTSAEIDAEVSSAGREGRELYRVLGPELRRLRPTHVLTQDLCKVCSVSPTDVFAAIEGMNPEPVVLSFNPFTLDAVLEDMNRLGVALGLAHEAAEATNKLRDRVRQVSTVLTGTRPSVAFLEWVDPVFVGGHWTPELVELAGGTHIIGVKSKKSFRVAREEITTADPDFVVLAPCGLTLEETLREAQRERNGWLRSLRAVREGRAACVDGNAMFNRPGPRLVDALSWLSSWMRGEVTEVTSSFPCAAWPSEEVVKRPRDIEDFGDLHAAAVSRGELFYKDPETSYQVSTELCMLRRGWCCGSGCRHCPYGHFNLSHRPRENKITESRLLGVGKTCAQGSGPLVVWTGPNVVVRPGSVVCVVFGGAYGAISDGTPVPTVMDWALREKVELLLVPREDFPAALRLVQPRAWIVDETACDGRDEWVQKASSVCRL
;
A
#
# COMPACT_ATOMS: atom_id res chain seq x y z
N GLU A 1 27.21 21.55 51.96
CA GLU A 1 26.69 21.90 50.61
C GLU A 1 25.54 20.96 50.29
N VAL A 2 24.66 21.31 49.35
CA VAL A 2 23.76 20.32 48.72
C VAL A 2 24.47 19.83 47.46
N ASP A 3 24.59 18.51 47.30
CA ASP A 3 25.25 17.87 46.16
C ASP A 3 24.38 18.01 44.90
N ALA A 4 24.45 19.19 44.27
CA ALA A 4 23.67 19.59 43.11
C ALA A 4 24.17 18.91 41.82
N ARG A 5 24.18 17.57 41.82
CA ARG A 5 24.31 16.79 40.58
C ARG A 5 23.12 17.13 39.70
N VAL A 6 23.39 17.80 38.59
CA VAL A 6 22.39 18.01 37.54
C VAL A 6 22.00 16.63 37.02
N VAL A 7 20.86 16.13 37.48
CA VAL A 7 20.30 14.85 37.02
C VAL A 7 19.95 15.04 35.55
N GLN A 8 20.71 14.41 34.65
CA GLN A 8 20.43 14.49 33.22
C GLN A 8 18.98 14.10 32.94
N PRO A 9 18.25 14.86 32.11
CA PRO A 9 16.88 14.54 31.80
C PRO A 9 16.74 13.12 31.22
N ARG A 10 15.81 12.37 31.79
CA ARG A 10 15.28 11.12 31.26
C ARG A 10 13.87 11.40 30.79
N VAL A 11 13.65 11.33 29.48
CA VAL A 11 12.39 11.76 28.84
C VAL A 11 11.62 10.54 28.37
N VAL A 12 10.39 10.40 28.85
CA VAL A 12 9.38 9.55 28.21
C VAL A 12 8.50 10.44 27.36
N SER A 13 8.26 10.03 26.11
CA SER A 13 7.20 10.63 25.31
C SER A 13 6.03 9.67 25.17
N LEU A 14 4.81 10.22 25.26
CA LEU A 14 3.56 9.51 25.02
C LEU A 14 2.83 10.12 23.80
N LEU A 15 3.56 10.85 22.95
CA LEU A 15 3.03 11.72 21.91
C LEU A 15 4.03 11.84 20.72
N PRO A 16 3.67 11.40 19.49
CA PRO A 16 4.57 11.45 18.35
C PRO A 16 5.12 12.84 18.03
N SER A 17 4.28 13.88 18.05
CA SER A 17 4.74 15.25 17.77
C SER A 17 5.75 15.77 18.80
N ALA A 18 5.64 15.38 20.07
CA ALA A 18 6.60 15.76 21.09
C ALA A 18 7.90 14.95 20.99
N THR A 19 7.84 13.72 20.49
CA THR A 19 9.03 12.94 20.09
C THR A 19 9.76 13.60 18.92
N GLU A 20 9.01 14.07 17.91
CA GLU A 20 9.58 14.82 16.79
C GLU A 20 10.19 16.17 17.23
N MET A 21 9.51 16.92 18.11
CA MET A 21 10.07 18.14 18.72
C MET A 21 11.35 17.84 19.51
N LEU A 22 11.36 16.79 20.35
CA LEU A 22 12.52 16.37 21.15
C LEU A 22 13.74 16.07 20.27
N CYS A 23 13.54 15.32 19.17
CA CYS A 23 14.63 14.96 18.27
C CYS A 23 15.12 16.18 17.48
N ALA A 24 14.21 17.05 17.01
CA ALA A 24 14.56 18.25 16.26
C ALA A 24 15.36 19.30 17.06
N ILE A 25 15.26 19.29 18.40
CA ILE A 25 16.11 20.11 19.29
C ILE A 25 17.36 19.38 19.80
N GLY A 26 17.71 18.22 19.24
CA GLY A 26 18.87 17.41 19.63
C GLY A 26 18.72 16.58 20.91
N GLY A 27 17.55 16.61 21.55
CA GLY A 27 17.24 15.92 22.80
C GLY A 27 16.98 14.41 22.69
N GLU A 28 17.12 13.82 21.51
CA GLU A 28 16.90 12.38 21.23
C GLU A 28 17.66 11.47 22.23
N HIS A 29 18.89 11.84 22.57
CA HIS A 29 19.75 11.11 23.50
C HIS A 29 19.21 11.05 24.94
N LEU A 30 18.25 11.92 25.29
CA LEU A 30 17.56 11.96 26.59
C LEU A 30 16.35 11.01 26.62
N MET A 31 15.93 10.48 25.47
CA MET A 31 14.72 9.65 25.35
C MET A 31 14.95 8.24 25.89
N VAL A 32 14.07 7.80 26.81
CA VAL A 32 14.15 6.49 27.48
C VAL A 32 12.93 5.59 27.24
N GLY A 33 11.86 6.12 26.64
CA GLY A 33 10.64 5.38 26.27
C GLY A 33 9.69 6.24 25.44
N ARG A 34 8.86 5.58 24.62
CA ARG A 34 8.08 6.18 23.53
C ARG A 34 6.63 5.70 23.50
N SER A 35 5.75 6.36 22.74
CA SER A 35 4.41 5.85 22.44
C SER A 35 4.44 4.74 21.37
N HIS A 36 3.32 4.03 21.13
CA HIS A 36 3.24 3.06 20.03
C HIS A 36 3.23 3.71 18.64
N GLU A 37 2.74 4.95 18.54
CA GLU A 37 2.69 5.77 17.32
C GLU A 37 4.01 6.55 17.06
N ASP A 38 4.97 6.46 17.98
CA ASP A 38 6.27 7.16 17.86
C ASP A 38 7.16 6.40 16.88
N ASP A 39 6.97 6.64 15.58
CA ASP A 39 7.62 5.97 14.46
C ASP A 39 8.80 6.75 13.84
N PHE A 40 8.96 8.02 14.19
CA PHE A 40 9.89 8.95 13.56
C PHE A 40 10.66 9.80 14.61
N PRO A 41 11.97 10.06 14.43
CA PRO A 41 12.85 9.51 13.39
C PRO A 41 13.09 8.01 13.57
N SER A 42 13.55 7.31 12.53
CA SER A 42 13.75 5.85 12.57
C SER A 42 14.80 5.39 13.60
N THR A 43 15.56 6.30 14.20
CA THR A 43 16.53 6.05 15.26
C THR A 43 15.91 5.83 16.64
N ILE A 44 14.67 6.27 16.90
CA ILE A 44 14.01 6.09 18.22
C ILE A 44 13.14 4.84 18.31
N VAL A 45 13.01 4.05 17.24
CA VAL A 45 12.13 2.86 17.24
C VAL A 45 12.63 1.73 18.16
N ASP A 46 13.88 1.79 18.59
CA ASP A 46 14.49 0.91 19.59
C ASP A 46 14.00 1.18 21.03
N ARG A 47 13.40 2.36 21.28
CA ARG A 47 12.95 2.76 22.62
C ARG A 47 11.77 1.88 23.06
N PRO A 48 11.68 1.51 24.35
CA PRO A 48 10.52 0.81 24.90
C PRO A 48 9.22 1.54 24.64
N VAL A 49 8.22 0.82 24.11
CA VAL A 49 6.86 1.32 23.90
C VAL A 49 6.10 1.30 25.23
N LEU A 50 5.49 2.43 25.58
CA LEU A 50 4.85 2.69 26.88
C LEU A 50 3.36 3.00 26.80
N THR A 51 2.77 2.98 25.61
CA THR A 51 1.32 3.09 25.42
C THR A 51 0.84 1.98 24.50
N ALA A 52 -0.44 1.61 24.61
CA ALA A 52 -1.08 0.68 23.69
C ALA A 52 -2.48 1.16 23.32
N SER A 53 -2.87 0.92 22.07
CA SER A 53 -4.25 1.08 21.63
C SER A 53 -5.15 -0.04 22.18
N ASN A 54 -6.42 0.29 22.39
CA ASN A 54 -7.52 -0.65 22.61
C ASN A 54 -8.35 -0.87 21.31
N MET A 55 -8.07 -0.11 20.25
CA MET A 55 -8.79 -0.19 18.96
C MET A 55 -8.34 -1.42 18.13
N PRO A 56 -9.26 -2.11 17.44
CA PRO A 56 -8.93 -3.07 16.39
C PRO A 56 -8.14 -2.41 15.24
N SER A 57 -7.23 -3.16 14.62
CA SER A 57 -6.50 -2.73 13.43
C SER A 57 -7.28 -2.97 12.13
N GLY A 58 -7.03 -2.16 11.10
CA GLY A 58 -7.57 -2.36 9.75
C GLY A 58 -9.02 -1.89 9.53
N MET A 59 -9.62 -1.19 10.49
CA MET A 59 -10.96 -0.58 10.35
C MET A 59 -10.99 0.55 9.31
N THR A 60 -12.16 0.79 8.71
CA THR A 60 -12.43 1.95 7.85
C THR A 60 -12.74 3.22 8.65
N SER A 61 -12.68 4.38 8.01
CA SER A 61 -13.01 5.70 8.60
C SER A 61 -14.36 5.71 9.33
N ALA A 62 -15.39 5.12 8.73
CA ALA A 62 -16.73 5.06 9.31
C ALA A 62 -16.82 4.10 10.52
N GLU A 63 -16.05 3.01 10.51
CA GLU A 63 -15.96 2.09 11.65
C GLU A 63 -15.15 2.70 12.80
N ILE A 64 -14.11 3.48 12.50
CA ILE A 64 -13.35 4.27 13.48
C ILE A 64 -14.25 5.34 14.11
N ASP A 65 -14.98 6.14 13.32
CA ASP A 65 -15.94 7.15 13.83
C ASP A 65 -17.00 6.49 14.74
N ALA A 66 -17.52 5.33 14.34
CA ALA A 66 -18.52 4.59 15.10
C ALA A 66 -17.98 4.06 16.45
N GLU A 67 -16.81 3.41 16.46
CA GLU A 67 -16.21 2.85 17.67
C GLU A 67 -15.72 3.96 18.63
N VAL A 68 -15.07 5.00 18.10
CA VAL A 68 -14.72 6.22 18.86
C VAL A 68 -15.97 6.85 19.48
N SER A 69 -17.05 6.98 18.71
CA SER A 69 -18.32 7.52 19.19
C SER A 69 -19.04 6.58 20.18
N SER A 70 -18.74 5.28 20.20
CA SER A 70 -19.22 4.37 21.25
C SER A 70 -18.39 4.49 22.52
N ALA A 71 -17.06 4.40 22.41
CA ALA A 71 -16.13 4.56 23.51
C ALA A 71 -16.35 5.88 24.28
N GLY A 72 -16.48 7.00 23.56
CA GLY A 72 -16.73 8.32 24.14
C GLY A 72 -18.11 8.47 24.82
N ARG A 73 -19.14 7.70 24.41
CA ARG A 73 -20.45 7.64 25.10
C ARG A 73 -20.44 6.70 26.31
N GLU A 74 -19.63 5.65 26.25
CA GLU A 74 -19.53 4.59 27.25
C GLU A 74 -18.46 4.86 28.32
N GLY A 75 -17.66 5.91 28.15
CA GLY A 75 -16.55 6.26 29.05
C GLY A 75 -15.38 5.28 28.96
N ARG A 76 -15.19 4.62 27.81
CA ARG A 76 -14.08 3.70 27.58
C ARG A 76 -12.85 4.45 27.06
N GLU A 77 -11.72 4.27 27.74
CA GLU A 77 -10.44 4.77 27.25
C GLU A 77 -10.03 4.03 25.96
N LEU A 78 -9.67 4.78 24.93
CA LEU A 78 -9.26 4.25 23.61
C LEU A 78 -7.80 3.78 23.60
N TYR A 79 -7.00 4.29 24.53
CA TYR A 79 -5.59 4.03 24.70
C TYR A 79 -5.29 3.80 26.18
N ARG A 80 -4.14 3.19 26.50
CA ARG A 80 -3.72 2.94 27.89
C ARG A 80 -2.22 3.15 28.07
N VAL A 81 -1.80 3.69 29.23
CA VAL A 81 -0.38 3.81 29.59
C VAL A 81 0.12 2.55 30.31
N LEU A 82 1.28 2.04 29.92
CA LEU A 82 1.95 0.89 30.52
C LEU A 82 2.73 1.31 31.79
N GLY A 83 2.00 1.84 32.78
CA GLY A 83 2.54 2.43 34.01
C GLY A 83 3.67 1.64 34.70
N PRO A 84 3.59 0.30 34.87
CA PRO A 84 4.68 -0.48 35.44
C PRO A 84 6.02 -0.38 34.68
N GLU A 85 5.99 -0.32 33.35
CA GLU A 85 7.20 -0.16 32.53
C GLU A 85 7.68 1.29 32.50
N LEU A 86 6.75 2.26 32.46
CA LEU A 86 7.08 3.69 32.56
C LEU A 86 7.82 3.98 33.88
N ARG A 87 7.31 3.47 35.01
CA ARG A 87 7.94 3.64 36.33
C ARG A 87 9.30 2.96 36.45
N ARG A 88 9.51 1.80 35.80
CA ARG A 88 10.83 1.12 35.75
C ARG A 88 11.90 1.97 35.08
N LEU A 89 11.54 2.72 34.03
CA LEU A 89 12.48 3.58 33.30
C LEU A 89 12.92 4.82 34.08
N ARG A 90 12.23 5.16 35.17
CA ARG A 90 12.48 6.35 36.00
C ARG A 90 12.65 7.63 35.15
N PRO A 91 11.63 8.04 34.39
CA PRO A 91 11.63 9.35 33.73
C PRO A 91 11.76 10.48 34.76
N THR A 92 12.40 11.55 34.33
CA THR A 92 12.35 12.89 34.96
C THR A 92 11.28 13.77 34.34
N HIS A 93 10.90 13.47 33.09
CA HIS A 93 9.99 14.24 32.26
C HIS A 93 9.06 13.29 31.49
N VAL A 94 7.79 13.64 31.37
CA VAL A 94 6.80 12.92 30.56
C VAL A 94 6.13 13.91 29.59
N LEU A 95 6.24 13.66 28.29
CA LEU A 95 5.67 14.51 27.24
C LEU A 95 4.29 13.96 26.81
N THR A 96 3.27 14.81 26.75
CA THR A 96 1.89 14.43 26.42
C THR A 96 1.10 15.60 25.79
N GLN A 97 -0.19 15.38 25.50
CA GLN A 97 -1.17 16.37 25.03
C GLN A 97 -2.55 16.10 25.65
N ASP A 98 -3.47 17.06 25.56
CA ASP A 98 -4.91 16.88 25.80
C ASP A 98 -5.76 17.48 24.65
N LEU A 99 -5.14 17.64 23.46
CA LEU A 99 -5.69 18.38 22.34
C LEU A 99 -6.95 17.70 21.76
N CYS A 100 -6.99 16.36 21.74
CA CYS A 100 -8.07 15.59 21.15
C CYS A 100 -8.40 14.36 22.00
N LYS A 101 -9.53 14.41 22.72
CA LYS A 101 -10.08 13.33 23.58
C LYS A 101 -10.34 11.98 22.88
N VAL A 102 -10.09 11.91 21.57
CA VAL A 102 -10.08 10.67 20.79
C VAL A 102 -8.66 10.08 20.75
N CYS A 103 -7.69 10.78 20.17
CA CYS A 103 -6.36 10.26 19.86
C CYS A 103 -5.24 10.61 20.86
N SER A 104 -5.53 11.39 21.91
CA SER A 104 -4.61 11.60 23.03
C SER A 104 -4.90 10.65 24.20
N VAL A 105 -3.85 10.06 24.76
CA VAL A 105 -3.87 9.47 26.11
C VAL A 105 -4.45 10.48 27.10
N SER A 106 -5.39 10.06 27.96
CA SER A 106 -6.02 10.98 28.90
C SER A 106 -5.01 11.48 29.96
N PRO A 107 -5.08 12.74 30.41
CA PRO A 107 -4.22 13.25 31.49
C PRO A 107 -4.33 12.39 32.78
N THR A 108 -5.52 11.85 33.06
CA THR A 108 -5.79 10.93 34.16
C THR A 108 -4.87 9.70 34.11
N ASP A 109 -4.77 9.07 32.93
CA ASP A 109 -3.92 7.91 32.69
C ASP A 109 -2.44 8.22 32.87
N VAL A 110 -2.00 9.42 32.45
CA VAL A 110 -0.61 9.88 32.65
C VAL A 110 -0.29 10.05 34.14
N PHE A 111 -1.17 10.69 34.92
CA PHE A 111 -0.96 10.86 36.36
C PHE A 111 -1.00 9.52 37.10
N ALA A 112 -1.94 8.62 36.78
CA ALA A 112 -2.00 7.27 37.35
C ALA A 112 -0.77 6.40 36.97
N ALA A 113 -0.14 6.68 35.82
CA ALA A 113 1.09 6.02 35.41
C ALA A 113 2.33 6.49 36.18
N ILE A 114 2.37 7.74 36.66
CA ILE A 114 3.50 8.27 37.46
C ILE A 114 3.26 8.25 38.99
N GLU A 115 2.03 7.95 39.43
CA GLU A 115 1.69 7.88 40.86
C GLU A 115 2.68 7.01 41.67
N GLY A 116 3.10 7.53 42.82
CA GLY A 116 4.06 6.88 43.73
C GLY A 116 5.52 6.96 43.31
N MET A 117 5.87 7.64 42.20
CA MET A 117 7.26 7.94 41.87
C MET A 117 7.89 8.97 42.82
N ASN A 118 9.17 8.82 43.10
CA ASN A 118 9.96 9.79 43.87
C ASN A 118 11.40 9.88 43.29
N PRO A 119 11.84 11.03 42.76
CA PRO A 119 11.04 12.24 42.51
C PRO A 119 9.90 11.96 41.51
N GLU A 120 8.86 12.78 41.56
CA GLU A 120 7.77 12.77 40.58
C GLU A 120 8.27 13.39 39.24
N PRO A 121 7.93 12.80 38.07
CA PRO A 121 8.30 13.37 36.77
C PRO A 121 7.57 14.69 36.47
N VAL A 122 8.27 15.63 35.82
CA VAL A 122 7.65 16.84 35.26
C VAL A 122 6.83 16.47 34.02
N VAL A 123 5.50 16.63 34.12
CA VAL A 123 4.59 16.41 32.97
C VAL A 123 4.54 17.67 32.11
N LEU A 124 4.89 17.56 30.84
CA LEU A 124 4.80 18.63 29.84
C LEU A 124 3.67 18.31 28.86
N SER A 125 2.64 19.15 28.83
CA SER A 125 1.49 19.02 27.92
C SER A 125 1.55 20.08 26.81
N PHE A 126 1.51 19.62 25.57
CA PHE A 126 1.60 20.44 24.35
C PHE A 126 0.25 20.43 23.62
N ASN A 127 -0.30 21.61 23.32
CA ASN A 127 -1.67 21.76 22.81
C ASN A 127 -1.81 22.94 21.82
N PRO A 128 -0.99 23.01 20.75
CA PRO A 128 -0.93 24.16 19.87
C PRO A 128 -2.14 24.24 18.91
N PHE A 129 -2.50 25.47 18.51
CA PHE A 129 -3.58 25.79 17.57
C PHE A 129 -3.10 26.61 16.35
N THR A 130 -1.78 26.77 16.21
CA THR A 130 -1.08 27.47 15.11
C THR A 130 0.27 26.80 14.90
N LEU A 131 0.86 26.98 13.71
CA LEU A 131 2.25 26.59 13.45
C LEU A 131 3.22 27.37 14.35
N ASP A 132 2.91 28.63 14.65
CA ASP A 132 3.71 29.46 15.56
C ASP A 132 3.75 28.87 16.99
N ALA A 133 2.62 28.36 17.49
CA ALA A 133 2.54 27.70 18.80
C ALA A 133 3.29 26.35 18.83
N VAL A 134 3.37 25.61 17.73
CA VAL A 134 4.22 24.40 17.62
C VAL A 134 5.70 24.78 17.79
N LEU A 135 6.14 25.86 17.14
CA LEU A 135 7.52 26.33 17.23
C LEU A 135 7.84 26.93 18.61
N GLU A 136 6.86 27.47 19.33
CA GLU A 136 7.04 27.89 20.72
C GLU A 136 7.00 26.70 21.71
N ASP A 137 6.20 25.67 21.44
CA ASP A 137 6.23 24.42 22.22
C ASP A 137 7.59 23.71 22.12
N MET A 138 8.28 23.80 20.98
CA MET A 138 9.70 23.40 20.86
C MET A 138 10.64 24.22 21.76
N ASN A 139 10.48 25.54 21.84
CA ASN A 139 11.27 26.40 22.73
C ASN A 139 11.01 26.06 24.21
N ARG A 140 9.75 25.86 24.59
CA ARG A 140 9.33 25.44 25.94
C ARG A 140 9.94 24.09 26.33
N LEU A 141 9.95 23.12 25.42
CA LEU A 141 10.60 21.83 25.61
C LEU A 141 12.12 21.97 25.79
N GLY A 142 12.77 22.81 24.97
CA GLY A 142 14.20 23.11 25.11
C GLY A 142 14.56 23.71 26.46
N VAL A 143 13.81 24.72 26.92
CA VAL A 143 14.01 25.34 28.23
C VAL A 143 13.85 24.33 29.37
N ALA A 144 12.84 23.46 29.32
CA ALA A 144 12.61 22.44 30.34
C ALA A 144 13.73 21.39 30.42
N LEU A 145 14.36 21.06 29.29
CA LEU A 145 15.42 20.04 29.19
C LEU A 145 16.85 20.62 29.27
N GLY A 146 17.00 21.95 29.37
CA GLY A 146 18.31 22.62 29.35
C GLY A 146 18.92 22.80 27.95
N LEU A 147 18.15 22.51 26.89
CA LEU A 147 18.52 22.61 25.47
C LEU A 147 17.97 23.90 24.83
N ALA A 148 18.06 25.02 25.55
CA ALA A 148 17.41 26.27 25.15
C ALA A 148 18.07 26.94 23.93
N HIS A 149 19.38 26.75 23.73
CA HIS A 149 20.10 27.28 22.57
C HIS A 149 19.77 26.47 21.31
N GLU A 150 19.81 25.15 21.45
CA GLU A 150 19.54 24.16 20.41
C GLU A 150 18.09 24.28 19.90
N ALA A 151 17.14 24.45 20.82
CA ALA A 151 15.74 24.71 20.48
C ALA A 151 15.57 26.05 19.73
N ALA A 152 16.20 27.13 20.19
CA ALA A 152 16.16 28.42 19.50
C ALA A 152 16.82 28.36 18.11
N GLU A 153 17.90 27.60 17.93
CA GLU A 153 18.55 27.41 16.62
C GLU A 153 17.65 26.60 15.68
N ALA A 154 17.05 25.51 16.17
CA ALA A 154 16.12 24.68 15.40
C ALA A 154 14.86 25.45 14.98
N THR A 155 14.23 26.19 15.90
CA THR A 155 13.00 26.93 15.61
C THR A 155 13.26 28.12 14.69
N ASN A 156 14.40 28.81 14.79
CA ASN A 156 14.77 29.86 13.82
C ASN A 156 14.94 29.30 12.40
N LYS A 157 15.63 28.17 12.22
CA LYS A 157 15.74 27.50 10.90
C LYS A 157 14.37 27.15 10.31
N LEU A 158 13.44 26.67 11.14
CA LEU A 158 12.07 26.38 10.73
C LEU A 158 11.30 27.66 10.37
N ARG A 159 11.44 28.74 11.15
CA ARG A 159 10.82 30.06 10.86
C ARG A 159 11.33 30.66 9.54
N ASP A 160 12.61 30.49 9.22
CA ASP A 160 13.17 30.96 7.94
C ASP A 160 12.66 30.17 6.73
N ARG A 161 12.46 28.85 6.88
CA ARG A 161 11.78 28.04 5.84
C ARG A 161 10.33 28.49 5.63
N VAL A 162 9.58 28.76 6.70
CA VAL A 162 8.20 29.31 6.62
C VAL A 162 8.19 30.66 5.88
N ARG A 163 9.15 31.55 6.20
CA ARG A 163 9.32 32.84 5.49
C ARG A 163 9.57 32.62 4.00
N GLN A 164 10.51 31.76 3.63
CA GLN A 164 10.85 31.46 2.23
C GLN A 164 9.62 31.05 1.41
N VAL A 165 8.82 30.08 1.90
CA VAL A 165 7.57 29.66 1.23
C VAL A 165 6.62 30.86 1.03
N SER A 166 6.39 31.65 2.08
CA SER A 166 5.44 32.76 2.04
C SER A 166 5.83 33.89 1.06
N THR A 167 7.14 34.09 0.80
CA THR A 167 7.63 35.20 -0.03
C THR A 167 7.42 35.06 -1.53
N VAL A 168 7.10 33.86 -2.04
CA VAL A 168 6.96 33.59 -3.49
C VAL A 168 5.51 33.83 -3.99
N LEU A 169 4.60 34.20 -3.09
CA LEU A 169 3.16 34.11 -3.30
C LEU A 169 2.58 35.43 -3.82
N THR A 170 2.15 35.45 -5.08
CA THR A 170 1.49 36.60 -5.73
C THR A 170 0.29 36.15 -6.56
N GLY A 171 -0.71 37.03 -6.70
CA GLY A 171 -1.93 36.77 -7.48
C GLY A 171 -3.13 36.28 -6.66
N THR A 172 -4.08 35.63 -7.32
CA THR A 172 -5.33 35.11 -6.74
C THR A 172 -5.08 33.83 -5.96
N ARG A 173 -5.51 33.78 -4.70
CA ARG A 173 -5.41 32.58 -3.86
C ARG A 173 -6.47 31.52 -4.25
N PRO A 174 -6.10 30.32 -4.73
CA PRO A 174 -7.06 29.28 -5.07
C PRO A 174 -7.78 28.75 -3.83
N SER A 175 -9.00 28.24 -4.02
CA SER A 175 -9.81 27.65 -2.95
C SER A 175 -9.37 26.22 -2.62
N VAL A 176 -9.17 25.89 -1.34
CA VAL A 176 -8.66 24.58 -0.90
C VAL A 176 -9.60 23.95 0.12
N ALA A 177 -10.00 22.71 -0.13
CA ALA A 177 -10.62 21.84 0.87
C ALA A 177 -9.58 20.87 1.43
N PHE A 178 -9.30 21.00 2.73
CA PHE A 178 -8.48 20.04 3.46
C PHE A 178 -9.38 19.13 4.30
N LEU A 179 -9.33 17.83 4.04
CA LEU A 179 -10.21 16.82 4.62
C LEU A 179 -9.42 15.92 5.59
N GLU A 180 -9.69 16.08 6.88
CA GLU A 180 -9.13 15.25 7.97
C GLU A 180 -9.95 13.96 8.21
N TRP A 181 -11.12 13.82 7.57
CA TRP A 181 -11.85 12.56 7.33
C TRP A 181 -12.76 12.72 6.09
N VAL A 182 -13.05 11.61 5.39
CA VAL A 182 -13.93 11.60 4.19
C VAL A 182 -15.33 11.04 4.44
N ASP A 183 -15.47 10.10 5.39
CA ASP A 183 -16.76 9.68 5.91
C ASP A 183 -16.63 9.32 7.41
N PRO A 184 -17.25 10.10 8.32
CA PRO A 184 -17.90 11.38 8.05
C PRO A 184 -16.92 12.45 7.56
N VAL A 185 -17.41 13.49 6.88
CA VAL A 185 -16.54 14.58 6.41
C VAL A 185 -16.10 15.45 7.59
N PHE A 186 -14.81 15.46 7.90
CA PHE A 186 -14.21 16.45 8.80
C PHE A 186 -13.32 17.41 8.02
N VAL A 187 -13.54 18.70 8.25
CA VAL A 187 -12.75 19.78 7.66
C VAL A 187 -11.63 20.20 8.61
N GLY A 188 -10.44 20.40 8.04
CA GLY A 188 -9.24 20.65 8.81
C GLY A 188 -9.25 21.97 9.62
N GLY A 189 -8.74 21.87 10.84
CA GLY A 189 -8.73 22.97 11.82
C GLY A 189 -7.32 23.25 12.36
N HIS A 190 -7.26 23.84 13.55
CA HIS A 190 -6.02 24.18 14.26
C HIS A 190 -5.07 25.01 13.35
N TRP A 191 -3.90 24.46 13.03
CA TRP A 191 -2.91 25.02 12.10
C TRP A 191 -3.27 24.84 10.62
N THR A 192 -4.13 23.89 10.24
CA THR A 192 -4.38 23.51 8.84
C THR A 192 -4.86 24.68 7.95
N PRO A 193 -5.84 25.52 8.35
CA PRO A 193 -6.18 26.73 7.58
C PRO A 193 -5.02 27.73 7.47
N GLU A 194 -4.17 27.82 8.49
CA GLU A 194 -2.96 28.66 8.46
C GLU A 194 -1.90 28.11 7.50
N LEU A 195 -1.72 26.78 7.42
CA LEU A 195 -0.82 26.17 6.43
C LEU A 195 -1.31 26.45 5.00
N VAL A 196 -2.63 26.40 4.76
CA VAL A 196 -3.21 26.79 3.46
C VAL A 196 -2.98 28.28 3.16
N GLU A 197 -3.23 29.18 4.12
CA GLU A 197 -2.96 30.62 3.97
C GLU A 197 -1.48 30.92 3.67
N LEU A 198 -0.56 30.26 4.38
CA LEU A 198 0.90 30.40 4.24
C LEU A 198 1.43 29.74 2.97
N ALA A 199 0.73 28.75 2.42
CA ALA A 199 1.05 28.12 1.13
C ALA A 199 0.53 28.91 -0.08
N GLY A 200 -0.37 29.88 0.13
CA GLY A 200 -0.93 30.76 -0.89
C GLY A 200 -2.38 30.45 -1.29
N GLY A 201 -3.03 29.48 -0.66
CA GLY A 201 -4.44 29.18 -0.87
C GLY A 201 -5.38 29.97 0.06
N THR A 202 -6.68 29.73 -0.12
CA THR A 202 -7.74 30.11 0.82
C THR A 202 -8.45 28.85 1.28
N HIS A 203 -8.44 28.55 2.57
CA HIS A 203 -9.16 27.40 3.10
C HIS A 203 -10.69 27.66 3.06
N ILE A 204 -11.49 26.75 2.50
CA ILE A 204 -12.91 27.06 2.18
C ILE A 204 -13.83 27.29 3.39
N ILE A 205 -13.77 26.41 4.41
CA ILE A 205 -14.75 26.35 5.51
C ILE A 205 -14.05 26.32 6.89
N GLY A 206 -12.95 25.58 7.00
CA GLY A 206 -12.13 25.47 8.21
C GLY A 206 -11.61 26.83 8.70
N VAL A 207 -11.75 27.08 10.01
CA VAL A 207 -11.43 28.35 10.65
C VAL A 207 -10.11 28.24 11.40
N LYS A 208 -9.18 29.14 11.10
CA LYS A 208 -7.85 29.22 11.73
C LYS A 208 -7.96 29.21 13.27
N SER A 209 -7.16 28.35 13.90
CA SER A 209 -7.11 28.19 15.36
C SER A 209 -8.44 27.82 16.03
N LYS A 210 -9.33 27.12 15.31
CA LYS A 210 -10.49 26.39 15.86
C LYS A 210 -10.32 24.90 15.62
N LYS A 211 -10.86 24.04 16.49
CA LYS A 211 -10.76 22.59 16.29
C LYS A 211 -11.41 22.17 14.97
N SER A 212 -10.85 21.16 14.32
CA SER A 212 -11.43 20.48 13.16
C SER A 212 -12.86 20.02 13.45
N PHE A 213 -13.76 20.09 12.47
CA PHE A 213 -15.18 19.87 12.70
C PHE A 213 -15.87 19.13 11.53
N ARG A 214 -16.96 18.43 11.88
CA ARG A 214 -17.79 17.69 10.93
C ARG A 214 -18.68 18.63 10.13
N VAL A 215 -18.77 18.41 8.82
CA VAL A 215 -19.62 19.16 7.87
C VAL A 215 -20.48 18.19 7.06
N ALA A 216 -21.49 18.71 6.35
CA ALA A 216 -22.20 17.96 5.33
C ALA A 216 -21.36 17.85 4.03
N ARG A 217 -21.53 16.76 3.27
CA ARG A 217 -20.86 16.55 1.98
C ARG A 217 -21.24 17.67 1.00
N GLU A 218 -22.49 18.09 1.09
CA GLU A 218 -23.16 19.12 0.32
C GLU A 218 -22.49 20.50 0.47
N GLU A 219 -21.91 20.82 1.63
CA GLU A 219 -21.18 22.07 1.85
C GLU A 219 -19.89 22.12 1.00
N ILE A 220 -19.16 21.00 0.95
CA ILE A 220 -17.95 20.87 0.13
C ILE A 220 -18.28 20.86 -1.37
N THR A 221 -19.34 20.15 -1.79
CA THR A 221 -19.74 20.13 -3.21
C THR A 221 -20.33 21.44 -3.69
N THR A 222 -20.97 22.22 -2.80
CA THR A 222 -21.46 23.57 -3.12
C THR A 222 -20.33 24.59 -3.20
N ALA A 223 -19.25 24.40 -2.43
CA ALA A 223 -18.05 25.24 -2.49
C ALA A 223 -17.18 24.97 -3.74
N ASP A 224 -17.26 23.77 -4.34
CA ASP A 224 -16.48 23.29 -5.49
C ASP A 224 -15.02 23.81 -5.51
N PRO A 225 -14.17 23.37 -4.54
CA PRO A 225 -12.83 23.90 -4.36
C PRO A 225 -11.92 23.66 -5.58
N ASP A 226 -10.93 24.54 -5.74
CA ASP A 226 -9.88 24.46 -6.75
C ASP A 226 -8.85 23.35 -6.48
N PHE A 227 -8.60 23.04 -5.21
CA PHE A 227 -7.74 21.95 -4.78
C PHE A 227 -8.38 21.17 -3.63
N VAL A 228 -8.13 19.85 -3.61
CA VAL A 228 -8.59 18.94 -2.56
C VAL A 228 -7.41 18.16 -2.00
N VAL A 229 -7.25 18.17 -0.67
CA VAL A 229 -6.25 17.36 0.03
C VAL A 229 -6.98 16.40 0.97
N LEU A 230 -6.82 15.09 0.75
CA LEU A 230 -7.22 14.05 1.68
C LEU A 230 -6.02 13.74 2.58
N ALA A 231 -6.15 14.05 3.87
CA ALA A 231 -5.12 13.81 4.89
C ALA A 231 -5.74 13.27 6.20
N PRO A 232 -6.38 12.07 6.19
CA PRO A 232 -7.15 11.62 7.33
C PRO A 232 -6.33 11.39 8.60
N CYS A 233 -6.91 11.73 9.76
CA CYS A 233 -6.20 11.62 11.03
C CYS A 233 -5.98 10.15 11.43
N GLY A 234 -4.74 9.78 11.74
CA GLY A 234 -4.37 8.42 12.13
C GLY A 234 -4.24 7.40 10.99
N LEU A 235 -4.47 7.80 9.73
CA LEU A 235 -4.28 6.94 8.55
C LEU A 235 -2.95 7.22 7.87
N THR A 236 -2.29 6.15 7.42
CA THR A 236 -1.13 6.21 6.53
C THR A 236 -1.52 6.65 5.11
N LEU A 237 -0.55 6.95 4.25
CA LEU A 237 -0.79 7.18 2.82
C LEU A 237 -1.50 5.99 2.14
N GLU A 238 -1.17 4.75 2.49
CA GLU A 238 -1.81 3.58 1.88
C GLU A 238 -3.28 3.47 2.26
N GLU A 239 -3.61 3.70 3.54
CA GLU A 239 -4.99 3.69 4.03
C GLU A 239 -5.79 4.88 3.49
N THR A 240 -5.18 6.05 3.40
CA THR A 240 -5.75 7.23 2.74
C THR A 240 -6.09 6.94 1.28
N LEU A 241 -5.21 6.24 0.56
CA LEU A 241 -5.49 5.76 -0.79
C LEU A 241 -6.62 4.73 -0.82
N ARG A 242 -6.69 3.79 0.15
CA ARG A 242 -7.83 2.84 0.24
C ARG A 242 -9.17 3.58 0.41
N GLU A 243 -9.22 4.65 1.21
CA GLU A 243 -10.43 5.49 1.34
C GLU A 243 -10.75 6.26 0.05
N ALA A 244 -9.74 6.88 -0.58
CA ALA A 244 -9.93 7.56 -1.87
C ALA A 244 -10.41 6.60 -2.98
N GLN A 245 -10.04 5.32 -2.92
CA GLN A 245 -10.54 4.29 -3.84
C GLN A 245 -12.00 3.88 -3.55
N ARG A 246 -12.47 3.95 -2.30
CA ARG A 246 -13.89 3.75 -1.94
C ARG A 246 -14.74 4.92 -2.45
N GLU A 247 -14.31 6.16 -2.15
CA GLU A 247 -14.98 7.38 -2.61
C GLU A 247 -14.69 7.75 -4.09
N ARG A 248 -13.91 6.95 -4.81
CA ARG A 248 -13.64 7.13 -6.26
C ARG A 248 -14.90 7.27 -7.10
N ASN A 249 -15.97 6.53 -6.76
CA ASN A 249 -17.27 6.62 -7.41
C ASN A 249 -18.33 7.34 -6.56
N GLY A 250 -17.92 7.86 -5.40
CA GLY A 250 -18.78 8.57 -4.45
C GLY A 250 -18.81 10.07 -4.69
N TRP A 251 -19.01 10.83 -3.62
CA TRP A 251 -19.36 12.25 -3.71
C TRP A 251 -18.19 13.12 -4.19
N LEU A 252 -16.96 12.75 -3.84
CA LEU A 252 -15.74 13.47 -4.23
C LEU A 252 -15.53 13.52 -5.76
N ARG A 253 -16.02 12.52 -6.53
CA ARG A 253 -15.98 12.51 -8.01
C ARG A 253 -16.77 13.69 -8.64
N SER A 254 -17.67 14.32 -7.90
CA SER A 254 -18.43 15.48 -8.36
C SER A 254 -17.63 16.79 -8.34
N LEU A 255 -16.50 16.86 -7.64
CA LEU A 255 -15.68 18.06 -7.52
C LEU A 255 -14.84 18.32 -8.77
N ARG A 256 -14.71 19.58 -9.15
CA ARG A 256 -13.87 20.03 -10.27
C ARG A 256 -12.39 19.69 -10.05
N ALA A 257 -11.87 19.92 -8.86
CA ALA A 257 -10.49 19.55 -8.49
C ALA A 257 -10.17 18.07 -8.76
N VAL A 258 -11.09 17.15 -8.43
CA VAL A 258 -10.91 15.71 -8.62
C VAL A 258 -10.88 15.35 -10.11
N ARG A 259 -11.77 15.92 -10.92
CA ARG A 259 -11.79 15.69 -12.38
C ARG A 259 -10.56 16.25 -13.11
N GLU A 260 -9.98 17.33 -12.59
CA GLU A 260 -8.86 18.04 -13.21
C GLU A 260 -7.48 17.62 -12.66
N GLY A 261 -7.43 16.58 -11.81
CA GLY A 261 -6.18 16.09 -11.21
C GLY A 261 -5.60 17.00 -10.11
N ARG A 262 -6.34 18.03 -9.68
CA ARG A 262 -6.01 18.97 -8.59
C ARG A 262 -6.39 18.43 -7.21
N ALA A 263 -6.39 17.10 -7.05
CA ALA A 263 -6.71 16.41 -5.83
C ALA A 263 -5.59 15.44 -5.44
N ALA A 264 -5.17 15.47 -4.17
CA ALA A 264 -4.07 14.67 -3.64
C ALA A 264 -4.48 13.88 -2.39
N CYS A 265 -3.90 12.70 -2.25
CA CYS A 265 -3.90 11.87 -1.04
C CYS A 265 -2.52 12.03 -0.37
N VAL A 266 -2.47 12.21 0.94
CA VAL A 266 -1.21 12.34 1.70
C VAL A 266 -1.23 11.47 2.95
N ASP A 267 -0.06 11.19 3.52
CA ASP A 267 0.00 10.62 4.86
C ASP A 267 -0.47 11.64 5.91
N GLY A 268 -1.74 11.54 6.28
CA GLY A 268 -2.37 12.43 7.23
C GLY A 268 -1.77 12.29 8.63
N ASN A 269 -1.53 11.05 9.09
CA ASN A 269 -0.94 10.80 10.41
C ASN A 269 0.45 11.44 10.51
N ALA A 270 1.35 11.16 9.58
CA ALA A 270 2.75 11.56 9.67
C ALA A 270 2.97 13.07 9.42
N MET A 271 2.29 13.68 8.43
CA MET A 271 2.72 14.99 7.91
C MET A 271 1.83 16.18 8.29
N PHE A 272 0.55 15.96 8.64
CA PHE A 272 -0.39 17.06 8.89
C PHE A 272 -1.08 17.02 10.25
N ASN A 273 -1.38 15.83 10.78
CA ASN A 273 -2.14 15.69 12.04
C ASN A 273 -1.23 15.57 13.28
N ARG A 274 0.10 15.56 13.12
CA ARG A 274 1.07 15.69 14.20
C ARG A 274 1.53 17.16 14.32
N PRO A 275 1.23 17.87 15.43
CA PRO A 275 1.69 19.24 15.65
C PRO A 275 3.18 19.31 16.01
N GLY A 276 4.04 19.08 15.01
CA GLY A 276 5.49 19.00 15.16
C GLY A 276 6.25 19.73 14.04
N PRO A 277 7.60 19.65 14.02
CA PRO A 277 8.45 20.36 13.07
C PRO A 277 8.14 20.02 11.60
N ARG A 278 7.66 18.80 11.31
CA ARG A 278 7.29 18.35 9.96
C ARG A 278 6.12 19.10 9.32
N LEU A 279 5.35 19.90 10.07
CA LEU A 279 4.37 20.82 9.49
C LEU A 279 5.01 21.86 8.55
N VAL A 280 6.30 22.18 8.72
CA VAL A 280 7.04 23.07 7.81
C VAL A 280 7.40 22.37 6.48
N ASP A 281 7.60 21.05 6.51
CA ASP A 281 7.73 20.23 5.30
C ASP A 281 6.39 20.12 4.57
N ALA A 282 5.30 19.94 5.32
CA ALA A 282 3.94 19.92 4.79
C ALA A 282 3.50 21.26 4.17
N LEU A 283 3.88 22.39 4.77
CA LEU A 283 3.74 23.73 4.19
C LEU A 283 4.54 23.86 2.87
N SER A 284 5.79 23.40 2.88
CA SER A 284 6.68 23.44 1.70
C SER A 284 6.13 22.60 0.55
N TRP A 285 5.62 21.40 0.84
CA TRP A 285 4.93 20.53 -0.11
C TRP A 285 3.66 21.19 -0.66
N LEU A 286 2.77 21.67 0.22
CA LEU A 286 1.46 22.20 -0.16
C LEU A 286 1.58 23.39 -1.13
N SER A 287 2.53 24.30 -0.87
CA SER A 287 2.78 25.45 -1.75
C SER A 287 3.41 25.03 -3.08
N SER A 288 4.37 24.10 -3.07
CA SER A 288 4.97 23.55 -4.30
C SER A 288 3.93 22.86 -5.18
N TRP A 289 3.09 22.01 -4.57
CA TRP A 289 2.06 21.22 -5.23
C TRP A 289 0.98 22.10 -5.88
N MET A 290 0.44 23.09 -5.15
CA MET A 290 -0.55 24.04 -5.73
C MET A 290 0.04 24.88 -6.88
N ARG A 291 1.36 25.08 -6.90
CA ARG A 291 2.09 25.80 -7.96
C ARG A 291 2.56 24.90 -9.11
N GLY A 292 2.35 23.59 -9.01
CA GLY A 292 2.79 22.60 -10.01
C GLY A 292 4.31 22.37 -10.06
N GLU A 293 5.04 22.74 -9.02
CA GLU A 293 6.50 22.64 -8.97
C GLU A 293 6.99 21.36 -8.30
N VAL A 294 8.06 20.77 -8.88
CA VAL A 294 8.78 19.64 -8.29
C VAL A 294 10.00 20.16 -7.55
N THR A 295 9.96 20.09 -6.22
CA THR A 295 11.05 20.35 -5.28
C THR A 295 11.53 19.05 -4.61
N GLU A 296 12.71 19.08 -3.99
CA GLU A 296 13.24 17.95 -3.21
C GLU A 296 12.24 17.46 -2.14
N VAL A 297 11.58 18.39 -1.44
CA VAL A 297 10.50 18.07 -0.50
C VAL A 297 9.38 17.32 -1.21
N THR A 298 8.86 17.81 -2.34
CA THR A 298 7.79 17.09 -3.05
C THR A 298 8.19 15.72 -3.60
N SER A 299 9.49 15.48 -3.83
CA SER A 299 9.98 14.17 -4.31
C SER A 299 10.06 13.10 -3.22
N SER A 300 10.05 13.51 -1.95
CA SER A 300 10.17 12.63 -0.77
C SER A 300 8.95 12.65 0.15
N PHE A 301 8.06 13.63 -0.02
CA PHE A 301 6.84 13.76 0.77
C PHE A 301 5.85 12.62 0.46
N PRO A 302 5.27 11.94 1.48
CA PRO A 302 4.38 10.81 1.28
C PRO A 302 3.02 11.28 0.76
N CYS A 303 2.91 11.36 -0.56
CA CYS A 303 1.70 11.72 -1.27
C CYS A 303 1.48 10.88 -2.54
N ALA A 304 0.25 10.93 -3.04
CA ALA A 304 -0.15 10.39 -4.32
C ALA A 304 -1.23 11.28 -4.95
N ALA A 305 -1.30 11.31 -6.28
CA ALA A 305 -2.45 11.91 -6.96
C ALA A 305 -3.74 11.12 -6.63
N TRP A 306 -4.89 11.80 -6.71
CA TRP A 306 -6.19 11.13 -6.61
C TRP A 306 -6.28 9.93 -7.57
N PRO A 307 -6.87 8.79 -7.16
CA PRO A 307 -7.10 7.63 -8.01
C PRO A 307 -7.68 7.96 -9.39
N SER A 308 -6.83 7.88 -10.42
CA SER A 308 -7.22 8.11 -11.81
C SER A 308 -8.24 7.07 -12.28
N GLU A 309 -8.92 7.32 -13.39
CA GLU A 309 -9.94 6.38 -13.88
C GLU A 309 -9.34 5.09 -14.47
N GLU A 310 -8.01 4.91 -14.47
CA GLU A 310 -7.37 3.61 -14.72
C GLU A 310 -8.05 2.49 -13.94
N VAL A 311 -8.16 1.31 -14.55
CA VAL A 311 -8.77 0.16 -13.89
C VAL A 311 -7.91 -0.22 -12.70
N VAL A 312 -8.38 0.11 -11.49
CA VAL A 312 -7.90 -0.50 -10.25
C VAL A 312 -7.89 -1.99 -10.49
N LYS A 313 -6.69 -2.56 -10.47
CA LYS A 313 -6.53 -4.01 -10.34
C LYS A 313 -7.05 -4.32 -8.95
N ARG A 314 -8.37 -4.55 -8.84
CA ARG A 314 -9.09 -5.01 -7.64
C ARG A 314 -8.14 -5.97 -6.91
N PRO A 315 -7.86 -5.82 -5.60
CA PRO A 315 -6.95 -6.71 -4.88
C PRO A 315 -7.20 -8.17 -5.29
N ARG A 316 -6.27 -8.69 -6.08
CA ARG A 316 -6.41 -9.94 -6.86
C ARG A 316 -5.31 -10.94 -6.54
N ASP A 317 -4.32 -10.46 -5.80
CA ASP A 317 -3.14 -11.15 -5.32
C ASP A 317 -3.19 -11.16 -3.77
N ILE A 318 -4.39 -11.40 -3.21
CA ILE A 318 -4.55 -11.96 -1.87
C ILE A 318 -4.46 -13.47 -2.06
N GLU A 319 -3.47 -14.11 -1.43
CA GLU A 319 -3.07 -15.48 -1.76
C GLU A 319 -4.02 -16.56 -1.21
N ASP A 320 -4.96 -16.18 -0.33
CA ASP A 320 -5.74 -17.08 0.54
C ASP A 320 -7.13 -17.49 -0.01
N PHE A 321 -7.44 -17.23 -1.29
CA PHE A 321 -8.67 -17.74 -1.92
C PHE A 321 -8.55 -19.19 -2.43
N GLY A 322 -7.38 -19.83 -2.28
CA GLY A 322 -7.11 -21.19 -2.75
C GLY A 322 -7.97 -22.25 -2.05
N ASP A 323 -8.05 -22.23 -0.73
CA ASP A 323 -8.72 -23.27 0.05
C ASP A 323 -10.25 -23.18 -0.07
N LEU A 324 -10.81 -21.97 -0.10
CA LEU A 324 -12.24 -21.75 -0.39
C LEU A 324 -12.62 -22.28 -1.78
N HIS A 325 -11.72 -22.12 -2.76
CA HIS A 325 -11.90 -22.67 -4.10
C HIS A 325 -11.84 -24.19 -4.11
N ALA A 326 -10.81 -24.79 -3.50
CA ALA A 326 -10.64 -26.24 -3.42
C ALA A 326 -11.78 -26.92 -2.65
N ALA A 327 -12.29 -26.29 -1.59
CA ALA A 327 -13.44 -26.76 -0.83
C ALA A 327 -14.74 -26.72 -1.66
N ALA A 328 -14.93 -25.69 -2.50
CA ALA A 328 -16.08 -25.61 -3.40
C ALA A 328 -15.97 -26.64 -4.56
N VAL A 329 -14.80 -26.78 -5.16
CA VAL A 329 -14.51 -27.75 -6.23
C VAL A 329 -14.70 -29.19 -5.75
N SER A 330 -14.22 -29.53 -4.54
CA SER A 330 -14.41 -30.87 -3.97
C SER A 330 -15.86 -31.20 -3.59
N ARG A 331 -16.71 -30.19 -3.34
CA ARG A 331 -18.17 -30.33 -3.23
C ARG A 331 -18.90 -30.33 -4.59
N GLY A 332 -18.18 -30.19 -5.70
CA GLY A 332 -18.76 -30.12 -7.06
C GLY A 332 -19.46 -28.80 -7.37
N GLU A 333 -19.27 -27.76 -6.55
CA GLU A 333 -19.95 -26.48 -6.68
C GLU A 333 -19.40 -25.69 -7.86
N LEU A 334 -20.30 -25.14 -8.70
CA LEU A 334 -19.91 -24.30 -9.84
C LEU A 334 -19.54 -22.86 -9.40
N PHE A 335 -19.89 -22.48 -8.18
CA PHE A 335 -19.61 -21.17 -7.61
C PHE A 335 -19.48 -21.26 -6.09
N TYR A 336 -18.69 -20.38 -5.50
CA TYR A 336 -18.67 -20.11 -4.06
C TYR A 336 -18.99 -18.64 -3.80
N LYS A 337 -19.30 -18.27 -2.57
CA LYS A 337 -19.36 -16.87 -2.16
C LYS A 337 -17.98 -16.41 -1.71
N ASP A 338 -17.59 -15.23 -2.19
CA ASP A 338 -16.51 -14.45 -1.61
C ASP A 338 -16.92 -14.00 -0.18
N PRO A 339 -16.13 -14.29 0.87
CA PRO A 339 -16.48 -13.92 2.25
C PRO A 339 -16.35 -12.42 2.54
N GLU A 340 -15.51 -11.70 1.81
CA GLU A 340 -15.26 -10.26 1.97
C GLU A 340 -16.31 -9.44 1.22
N THR A 341 -16.58 -9.81 -0.04
CA THR A 341 -17.44 -9.03 -0.95
C THR A 341 -18.84 -9.61 -1.16
N SER A 342 -19.15 -10.78 -0.58
CA SER A 342 -20.37 -11.57 -0.81
C SER A 342 -20.67 -11.97 -2.26
N TYR A 343 -19.80 -11.62 -3.23
CA TYR A 343 -20.01 -11.93 -4.65
C TYR A 343 -19.92 -13.43 -4.94
N GLN A 344 -20.71 -13.87 -5.92
CA GLN A 344 -20.70 -15.24 -6.42
C GLN A 344 -19.51 -15.45 -7.39
N VAL A 345 -18.47 -16.13 -6.93
CA VAL A 345 -17.24 -16.41 -7.69
C VAL A 345 -17.34 -17.79 -8.34
N SER A 346 -17.22 -17.86 -9.68
CA SER A 346 -17.16 -19.13 -10.40
C SER A 346 -15.95 -19.97 -9.98
N THR A 347 -16.16 -21.27 -9.75
CA THR A 347 -15.08 -22.25 -9.60
C THR A 347 -14.50 -22.64 -10.96
N GLU A 348 -13.35 -23.33 -10.99
CA GLU A 348 -12.78 -23.85 -12.24
C GLU A 348 -13.75 -24.81 -12.96
N LEU A 349 -14.58 -25.56 -12.21
CA LEU A 349 -15.60 -26.46 -12.77
C LEU A 349 -16.60 -25.71 -13.67
N CYS A 350 -17.02 -24.50 -13.29
CA CYS A 350 -17.88 -23.65 -14.13
C CYS A 350 -17.20 -23.22 -15.43
N MET A 351 -15.88 -23.03 -15.39
CA MET A 351 -15.07 -22.59 -16.53
C MET A 351 -14.71 -23.75 -17.44
N LEU A 352 -14.34 -24.90 -16.89
CA LEU A 352 -14.16 -26.17 -17.60
C LEU A 352 -15.45 -26.60 -18.32
N ARG A 353 -16.61 -26.41 -17.67
CA ARG A 353 -17.94 -26.63 -18.28
C ARG A 353 -18.25 -25.64 -19.41
N ARG A 354 -17.64 -24.45 -19.42
CA ARG A 354 -17.76 -23.45 -20.50
C ARG A 354 -16.90 -23.81 -21.71
N GLY A 355 -15.75 -24.45 -21.53
CA GLY A 355 -14.90 -25.00 -22.60
C GLY A 355 -13.85 -24.04 -23.19
N TRP A 356 -13.90 -22.74 -22.87
CA TRP A 356 -13.01 -21.70 -23.41
C TRP A 356 -12.73 -20.58 -22.40
N CYS A 357 -11.58 -19.91 -22.55
CA CYS A 357 -11.24 -18.72 -21.76
C CYS A 357 -11.96 -17.48 -22.32
N CYS A 358 -12.76 -16.80 -21.49
CA CYS A 358 -13.58 -15.66 -21.93
C CYS A 358 -12.92 -14.29 -21.81
N GLY A 359 -11.59 -14.22 -21.61
CA GLY A 359 -10.83 -12.97 -21.50
C GLY A 359 -11.14 -12.07 -20.29
N SER A 360 -12.21 -12.34 -19.53
CA SER A 360 -12.71 -11.48 -18.44
C SER A 360 -11.86 -11.48 -17.15
N GLY A 361 -10.73 -12.18 -17.14
CA GLY A 361 -9.81 -12.26 -15.99
C GLY A 361 -10.49 -12.71 -14.69
N CYS A 362 -11.05 -13.91 -14.63
CA CYS A 362 -11.54 -14.54 -13.39
C CYS A 362 -10.39 -14.87 -12.42
N ARG A 363 -10.65 -15.07 -11.11
CA ARG A 363 -9.58 -15.37 -10.12
C ARG A 363 -8.85 -16.69 -10.44
N HIS A 364 -9.59 -17.76 -10.69
CA HIS A 364 -9.08 -19.12 -10.88
C HIS A 364 -9.39 -19.63 -12.30
N CYS A 365 -8.66 -19.13 -13.30
CA CYS A 365 -8.86 -19.57 -14.68
C CYS A 365 -8.10 -20.88 -14.92
N PRO A 366 -8.77 -22.02 -15.21
CA PRO A 366 -8.06 -23.27 -15.49
C PRO A 366 -7.16 -23.09 -16.72
N TYR A 367 -7.60 -22.31 -17.70
CA TYR A 367 -6.92 -22.06 -18.97
C TYR A 367 -5.78 -21.02 -18.94
N GLY A 368 -5.23 -20.69 -17.77
CA GLY A 368 -4.10 -19.75 -17.65
C GLY A 368 -4.33 -18.36 -18.25
N HIS A 369 -5.59 -17.91 -18.31
CA HIS A 369 -6.01 -16.61 -18.86
C HIS A 369 -5.64 -16.36 -20.34
N PHE A 370 -5.46 -17.37 -21.19
CA PHE A 370 -4.90 -17.18 -22.55
C PHE A 370 -5.59 -16.11 -23.45
N ASN A 371 -6.87 -15.80 -23.23
CA ASN A 371 -7.62 -14.76 -23.96
C ASN A 371 -7.66 -13.38 -23.25
N LEU A 372 -6.84 -13.15 -22.21
CA LEU A 372 -6.77 -11.88 -21.46
C LEU A 372 -5.69 -10.96 -22.05
N SER A 373 -6.10 -9.96 -22.82
CA SER A 373 -5.23 -9.16 -23.70
C SER A 373 -4.10 -8.36 -23.04
N HIS A 374 -4.14 -8.12 -21.72
CA HIS A 374 -3.24 -7.17 -21.04
C HIS A 374 -2.53 -7.69 -19.78
N ARG A 375 -2.56 -9.01 -19.52
CA ARG A 375 -1.65 -9.71 -18.59
C ARG A 375 -1.94 -11.23 -18.64
N PRO A 376 -1.12 -12.08 -19.27
CA PRO A 376 -1.05 -13.47 -18.84
C PRO A 376 -0.51 -13.48 -17.40
N ARG A 377 -1.13 -14.26 -16.52
CA ARG A 377 -0.48 -14.60 -15.25
C ARG A 377 0.53 -15.71 -15.50
N GLU A 378 1.66 -15.68 -14.80
CA GLU A 378 2.43 -16.90 -14.60
C GLU A 378 1.57 -17.89 -13.81
N ASN A 379 1.00 -18.86 -14.51
CA ASN A 379 0.41 -20.03 -13.87
C ASN A 379 1.57 -20.83 -13.25
N LYS A 380 1.89 -20.56 -11.98
CA LYS A 380 2.77 -21.42 -11.15
C LYS A 380 2.07 -22.74 -10.85
N ILE A 381 1.92 -23.58 -11.87
CA ILE A 381 1.47 -24.95 -11.70
C ILE A 381 2.65 -25.75 -11.14
N THR A 382 2.63 -25.99 -9.84
CA THR A 382 3.67 -26.76 -9.11
C THR A 382 3.71 -28.24 -9.50
N GLU A 383 2.69 -28.69 -10.25
CA GLU A 383 2.55 -30.01 -10.84
C GLU A 383 2.12 -29.90 -12.31
N SER A 384 2.32 -30.96 -13.10
CA SER A 384 1.75 -31.02 -14.46
C SER A 384 0.21 -30.93 -14.41
N ARG A 385 -0.41 -30.13 -15.28
CA ARG A 385 -1.87 -30.07 -15.46
C ARG A 385 -2.26 -29.92 -16.93
N LEU A 386 -3.43 -30.45 -17.27
CA LEU A 386 -3.99 -30.49 -18.61
C LEU A 386 -4.92 -29.29 -18.88
N LEU A 387 -4.68 -28.57 -19.97
CA LEU A 387 -5.59 -27.53 -20.46
C LEU A 387 -6.53 -28.11 -21.52
N GLY A 388 -7.82 -28.18 -21.21
CA GLY A 388 -8.85 -28.64 -22.15
C GLY A 388 -9.30 -27.56 -23.13
N VAL A 389 -9.69 -27.96 -24.34
CA VAL A 389 -10.44 -27.13 -25.30
C VAL A 389 -11.80 -27.77 -25.54
N GLY A 390 -12.86 -26.97 -25.70
CA GLY A 390 -14.16 -27.45 -26.17
C GLY A 390 -15.03 -26.32 -26.71
N LYS A 391 -15.81 -26.51 -27.78
CA LYS A 391 -15.97 -27.67 -28.68
C LYS A 391 -16.39 -27.15 -30.08
N THR A 392 -16.18 -27.97 -31.11
CA THR A 392 -16.44 -27.69 -32.55
C THR A 392 -15.62 -26.52 -33.12
N CYS A 393 -15.60 -26.42 -34.47
CA CYS A 393 -14.72 -25.56 -35.28
C CYS A 393 -13.22 -25.94 -35.12
N ALA A 394 -12.47 -26.43 -36.12
CA ALA A 394 -12.49 -26.23 -37.58
C ALA A 394 -12.19 -24.79 -38.01
N GLN A 395 -11.16 -24.64 -38.85
CA GLN A 395 -10.56 -23.40 -39.38
C GLN A 395 -9.86 -22.50 -38.33
N GLY A 396 -8.52 -22.61 -38.31
CA GLY A 396 -7.59 -21.91 -37.41
C GLY A 396 -6.26 -22.69 -37.34
N SER A 397 -5.11 -22.02 -37.26
CA SER A 397 -3.79 -22.63 -37.52
C SER A 397 -2.74 -22.32 -36.44
N GLY A 398 -1.94 -23.33 -36.07
CA GLY A 398 -0.78 -23.20 -35.17
C GLY A 398 -0.63 -24.40 -34.22
N PRO A 399 0.57 -25.00 -34.08
CA PRO A 399 0.85 -26.03 -33.07
C PRO A 399 1.38 -25.42 -31.76
N LEU A 400 1.51 -26.26 -30.73
CA LEU A 400 2.08 -25.91 -29.42
C LEU A 400 3.52 -26.45 -29.30
N VAL A 401 4.48 -25.58 -28.99
CA VAL A 401 5.90 -25.94 -28.78
C VAL A 401 6.32 -25.64 -27.34
N VAL A 402 7.12 -26.52 -26.74
CA VAL A 402 7.67 -26.37 -25.39
C VAL A 402 9.16 -26.68 -25.42
N TRP A 403 10.00 -25.79 -24.86
CA TRP A 403 11.44 -26.04 -24.68
C TRP A 403 11.77 -26.06 -23.19
N THR A 404 12.40 -27.15 -22.74
CA THR A 404 12.92 -27.28 -21.37
C THR A 404 14.39 -26.86 -21.31
N GLY A 405 14.71 -25.92 -20.41
CA GLY A 405 16.08 -25.49 -20.16
C GLY A 405 16.99 -26.59 -19.56
N PRO A 406 18.31 -26.36 -19.50
CA PRO A 406 19.35 -27.41 -19.36
C PRO A 406 19.41 -28.17 -18.01
N ASN A 407 18.45 -27.96 -17.10
CA ASN A 407 18.45 -28.52 -15.74
C ASN A 407 17.20 -29.38 -15.42
N VAL A 408 16.44 -29.82 -16.44
CA VAL A 408 15.25 -30.68 -16.24
C VAL A 408 15.65 -32.17 -16.30
N VAL A 409 15.63 -32.85 -15.14
CA VAL A 409 15.96 -34.28 -15.06
C VAL A 409 14.77 -35.15 -15.49
N VAL A 410 14.86 -35.69 -16.71
CA VAL A 410 13.98 -36.75 -17.24
C VAL A 410 14.34 -38.09 -16.56
N ARG A 411 13.35 -38.97 -16.35
CA ARG A 411 13.54 -40.29 -15.71
C ARG A 411 13.16 -41.43 -16.67
N PRO A 412 13.72 -42.64 -16.53
CA PRO A 412 13.24 -43.82 -17.26
C PRO A 412 11.73 -44.07 -17.08
N GLY A 413 11.04 -44.37 -18.18
CA GLY A 413 9.60 -44.69 -18.20
C GLY A 413 8.64 -43.51 -17.97
N SER A 414 9.13 -42.29 -17.99
CA SER A 414 8.35 -41.03 -17.94
C SER A 414 7.91 -40.62 -19.37
N VAL A 415 7.05 -39.60 -19.64
CA VAL A 415 6.69 -39.22 -21.07
C VAL A 415 6.49 -37.69 -21.42
N VAL A 416 6.96 -37.19 -22.61
CA VAL A 416 6.90 -35.83 -23.28
C VAL A 416 6.14 -35.90 -24.61
N CYS A 417 5.27 -34.94 -24.94
CA CYS A 417 4.71 -34.81 -26.31
C CYS A 417 5.24 -33.55 -27.02
N VAL A 418 5.57 -33.66 -28.32
CA VAL A 418 5.92 -32.53 -29.20
C VAL A 418 5.09 -32.64 -30.48
N VAL A 419 4.50 -31.53 -30.93
CA VAL A 419 3.54 -31.53 -32.04
C VAL A 419 3.82 -30.35 -32.98
N PHE A 420 3.73 -30.58 -34.28
CA PHE A 420 3.78 -29.55 -35.32
C PHE A 420 2.62 -29.72 -36.32
N GLY A 421 2.29 -28.64 -37.04
CA GLY A 421 1.27 -28.70 -38.09
C GLY A 421 1.22 -27.40 -38.90
N GLY A 422 1.26 -27.48 -40.23
CA GLY A 422 1.25 -26.29 -41.09
C GLY A 422 1.78 -26.42 -42.51
N ALA A 423 2.31 -27.59 -42.92
CA ALA A 423 2.55 -28.02 -44.30
C ALA A 423 3.04 -26.98 -45.34
N TYR A 424 4.37 -26.86 -45.50
CA TYR A 424 4.98 -26.92 -46.83
C TYR A 424 6.46 -27.35 -46.75
N GLY A 425 6.76 -28.63 -47.00
CA GLY A 425 8.11 -29.14 -47.32
C GLY A 425 9.26 -28.98 -46.30
N ALA A 426 9.01 -28.42 -45.10
CA ALA A 426 9.96 -28.04 -44.04
C ALA A 426 10.69 -26.69 -44.24
N ILE A 427 11.03 -25.96 -43.16
CA ILE A 427 10.86 -26.26 -41.72
C ILE A 427 9.82 -25.31 -41.10
N SER A 428 9.16 -25.69 -40.00
CA SER A 428 8.25 -24.82 -39.25
C SER A 428 8.91 -23.96 -38.15
N ASP A 429 10.20 -24.13 -37.85
CA ASP A 429 10.93 -23.35 -36.83
C ASP A 429 12.42 -23.08 -37.15
N GLY A 430 12.94 -23.58 -38.28
CA GLY A 430 14.34 -23.44 -38.67
C GLY A 430 15.31 -24.53 -38.15
N THR A 431 14.85 -25.48 -37.33
CA THR A 431 15.69 -26.60 -36.85
C THR A 431 15.38 -27.88 -37.64
N PRO A 432 16.36 -28.51 -38.33
CA PRO A 432 16.10 -29.74 -39.06
C PRO A 432 15.62 -30.87 -38.13
N VAL A 433 14.46 -31.46 -38.42
CA VAL A 433 13.93 -32.61 -37.67
C VAL A 433 14.95 -33.73 -37.47
N PRO A 434 15.78 -34.14 -38.46
CA PRO A 434 16.83 -35.12 -38.23
C PRO A 434 17.72 -34.82 -37.03
N THR A 435 18.06 -33.56 -36.75
CA THR A 435 18.90 -33.15 -35.61
C THR A 435 18.17 -33.26 -34.27
N VAL A 436 16.84 -33.14 -34.25
CA VAL A 436 16.01 -33.35 -33.05
C VAL A 436 15.90 -34.85 -32.74
N MET A 437 15.75 -35.69 -33.77
CA MET A 437 15.73 -37.14 -33.62
C MET A 437 17.12 -37.67 -33.19
N ASP A 438 18.19 -37.24 -33.87
CA ASP A 438 19.62 -37.54 -33.57
C ASP A 438 19.99 -37.32 -32.09
N TRP A 439 19.37 -36.30 -31.48
CA TRP A 439 19.53 -35.97 -30.07
C TRP A 439 18.66 -36.86 -29.17
N ALA A 440 17.41 -37.11 -29.56
CA ALA A 440 16.52 -38.03 -28.87
C ALA A 440 17.08 -39.46 -28.82
N LEU A 441 17.80 -39.93 -29.85
CA LEU A 441 18.51 -41.22 -29.78
C LEU A 441 19.65 -41.22 -28.76
N ARG A 442 20.46 -40.14 -28.76
CA ARG A 442 21.63 -40.00 -27.88
C ARG A 442 21.25 -39.93 -26.41
N GLU A 443 20.21 -39.17 -26.07
CA GLU A 443 19.68 -39.03 -24.72
C GLU A 443 18.63 -40.12 -24.36
N LYS A 444 18.21 -40.92 -25.34
CA LYS A 444 17.19 -41.99 -25.26
C LYS A 444 15.83 -41.48 -24.82
N VAL A 445 15.21 -40.65 -25.66
CA VAL A 445 13.95 -39.91 -25.47
C VAL A 445 12.93 -40.38 -26.52
N GLU A 446 11.72 -40.81 -26.13
CA GLU A 446 10.68 -41.07 -27.15
C GLU A 446 10.01 -39.78 -27.60
N LEU A 447 9.55 -39.80 -28.84
CA LEU A 447 8.81 -38.75 -29.48
C LEU A 447 7.46 -39.33 -29.94
N LEU A 448 6.43 -39.21 -29.09
CA LEU A 448 5.08 -39.62 -29.44
C LEU A 448 4.52 -38.67 -30.52
N LEU A 449 4.59 -39.12 -31.78
CA LEU A 449 4.09 -38.39 -32.95
C LEU A 449 2.57 -38.56 -33.10
N VAL A 450 1.85 -37.47 -33.32
CA VAL A 450 0.37 -37.44 -33.32
C VAL A 450 -0.16 -36.59 -34.49
N PRO A 451 -1.08 -37.12 -35.32
CA PRO A 451 -1.78 -36.33 -36.35
C PRO A 451 -2.56 -35.13 -35.78
N ARG A 452 -2.77 -34.09 -36.60
CA ARG A 452 -3.40 -32.83 -36.18
C ARG A 452 -4.84 -33.04 -35.67
N GLU A 453 -5.53 -33.99 -36.26
CA GLU A 453 -6.88 -34.44 -35.95
C GLU A 453 -6.97 -35.16 -34.59
N ASP A 454 -5.94 -35.90 -34.20
CA ASP A 454 -5.87 -36.66 -32.93
C ASP A 454 -5.25 -35.87 -31.77
N PHE A 455 -4.65 -34.70 -32.05
CA PHE A 455 -4.06 -33.79 -31.07
C PHE A 455 -4.94 -33.52 -29.82
N PRO A 456 -6.28 -33.30 -29.92
CA PRO A 456 -7.15 -33.07 -28.76
C PRO A 456 -7.38 -34.31 -27.88
N ALA A 457 -7.05 -35.51 -28.38
CA ALA A 457 -7.07 -36.76 -27.63
C ALA A 457 -5.71 -37.03 -26.98
N ALA A 458 -4.61 -36.89 -27.73
CA ALA A 458 -3.26 -37.08 -27.19
C ALA A 458 -2.89 -36.11 -26.06
N LEU A 459 -3.33 -34.85 -26.17
CA LEU A 459 -3.22 -33.87 -25.07
C LEU A 459 -3.70 -34.44 -23.73
N ARG A 460 -4.76 -35.27 -23.73
CA ARG A 460 -5.35 -35.83 -22.50
C ARG A 460 -4.54 -36.94 -21.86
N LEU A 461 -3.67 -37.61 -22.62
CA LEU A 461 -2.90 -38.76 -22.17
C LEU A 461 -1.56 -38.36 -21.54
N VAL A 462 -0.99 -37.22 -21.96
CA VAL A 462 0.35 -36.81 -21.52
C VAL A 462 0.28 -35.87 -20.30
N GLN A 463 0.00 -36.46 -19.14
CA GLN A 463 0.29 -35.85 -17.83
C GLN A 463 1.31 -36.59 -16.92
N PRO A 464 2.40 -37.21 -17.44
CA PRO A 464 3.65 -37.44 -16.70
C PRO A 464 4.63 -36.24 -16.90
N ARG A 465 5.96 -36.44 -16.69
CA ARG A 465 6.95 -35.33 -16.68
C ARG A 465 8.01 -35.28 -17.81
N ALA A 466 8.36 -36.35 -18.57
CA ALA A 466 9.17 -36.35 -19.83
C ALA A 466 9.60 -37.75 -20.42
N TRP A 467 9.71 -37.99 -21.76
CA TRP A 467 9.78 -39.36 -22.42
C TRP A 467 11.17 -39.97 -22.66
N ILE A 468 11.18 -41.30 -22.84
CA ILE A 468 12.30 -42.23 -23.09
C ILE A 468 11.85 -43.32 -24.08
N VAL A 469 12.69 -43.73 -25.05
CA VAL A 469 12.39 -44.38 -26.37
C VAL A 469 13.62 -44.25 -27.32
N ASP A 470 13.46 -44.35 -28.66
CA ASP A 470 14.46 -44.95 -29.58
C ASP A 470 14.26 -44.60 -31.09
N GLU A 471 15.34 -44.46 -31.89
CA GLU A 471 15.27 -44.42 -33.37
C GLU A 471 15.85 -45.70 -34.01
N THR A 472 15.00 -46.72 -34.18
CA THR A 472 15.17 -47.71 -35.26
C THR A 472 14.30 -47.37 -36.48
N ALA A 473 13.77 -46.15 -36.56
CA ALA A 473 12.61 -45.81 -37.39
C ALA A 473 12.64 -44.40 -38.03
N CYS A 474 13.43 -44.22 -39.12
CA CYS A 474 13.13 -43.23 -40.17
C CYS A 474 13.94 -43.50 -41.47
N ASP A 475 13.36 -44.24 -42.43
CA ASP A 475 14.02 -44.60 -43.69
C ASP A 475 13.92 -43.51 -44.79
N GLY A 476 14.67 -42.42 -44.60
CA GLY A 476 15.42 -41.70 -45.65
C GLY A 476 14.73 -41.16 -46.92
N ARG A 477 13.40 -41.23 -47.08
CA ARG A 477 12.74 -41.02 -48.39
C ARG A 477 11.68 -39.92 -48.49
N ASP A 478 11.47 -39.12 -47.44
CA ASP A 478 10.48 -38.05 -47.47
C ASP A 478 11.03 -36.70 -48.02
N GLU A 479 10.31 -36.12 -48.98
CA GLU A 479 10.68 -34.85 -49.64
C GLU A 479 10.71 -33.67 -48.66
N TRP A 480 10.00 -33.81 -47.54
CA TRP A 480 9.98 -32.89 -46.40
C TRP A 480 11.35 -32.76 -45.69
N VAL A 481 12.33 -33.63 -45.94
CA VAL A 481 13.68 -33.49 -45.35
C VAL A 481 14.61 -32.57 -46.18
N GLN A 482 14.35 -32.38 -47.48
CA GLN A 482 15.29 -31.69 -48.37
C GLN A 482 15.10 -30.16 -48.43
N LYS A 483 13.85 -29.68 -48.46
CA LYS A 483 13.55 -28.23 -48.54
C LYS A 483 14.06 -27.46 -47.33
N ALA A 484 14.08 -28.15 -46.17
CA ALA A 484 14.57 -27.68 -44.88
C ALA A 484 15.89 -26.90 -44.93
N SER A 485 16.90 -27.49 -45.57
CA SER A 485 18.32 -27.13 -45.41
C SER A 485 18.75 -25.85 -46.14
N SER A 486 17.80 -25.05 -46.63
CA SER A 486 18.05 -23.91 -47.53
C SER A 486 17.86 -22.52 -46.92
N VAL A 487 17.09 -22.40 -45.82
CA VAL A 487 16.70 -21.09 -45.26
C VAL A 487 17.65 -20.59 -44.16
N CYS A 488 18.32 -21.48 -43.45
CA CYS A 488 19.15 -21.14 -42.28
C CYS A 488 20.63 -20.91 -42.64
N ARG A 489 20.90 -19.87 -43.46
CA ARG A 489 22.25 -19.35 -43.72
C ARG A 489 22.30 -17.82 -43.76
N LEU A 490 22.01 -17.19 -42.62
CA LEU A 490 22.67 -15.97 -42.14
C LEU A 490 22.40 -15.80 -40.64
#